data_AF-A0A6B2LW71-F1
#
_entry.id   AF-A0A6B2LW71-F1
#
_cell.length_a   1.000
_cell.length_b   1.000
_cell.length_c   1.000
_cell.angle_alpha   90.00
_cell.angle_beta   90.00
_cell.angle_gamma   90.00
#
_symmetry.space_group_name_H-M   'P 1'
#
loop_
_entity.id
_entity.type
_entity.pdbx_description
1 polymer ?
#
loop_
_entity_poly.entity_id
_entity_poly.type
_entity_poly.pdbx_seq_one_letter_code
_entity_poly.pdbx_strand_id
1 'polypeptide(L)' 'MTYPDGRVYEGKWKDNKKNGQGKMTYASGSVYEGAWEDNWRCGEGIMKYYDR' A
#
# COMPACT_ATOMS: atom_id res chain seq x y z
N MET A 1 -3.91 -1.73 -8.38
CA MET A 1 -3.45 -0.56 -9.13
C MET A 1 -1.94 -0.63 -9.25
N THR A 2 -1.43 -0.72 -10.47
CA THR A 2 0.02 -0.64 -10.74
C THR A 2 0.32 0.78 -11.17
N TYR A 3 1.29 1.40 -10.51
CA TYR A 3 1.73 2.76 -10.79
C TYR A 3 2.88 2.74 -11.79
N PRO A 4 3.03 3.79 -12.63
CA PRO A 4 4.14 3.89 -13.58
C PRO A 4 5.53 3.85 -12.93
N ASP A 5 5.62 4.22 -11.65
CA ASP A 5 6.86 4.19 -10.86
C ASP A 5 7.19 2.81 -10.28
N GLY A 6 6.46 1.76 -10.68
CA GLY A 6 6.69 0.39 -10.24
C GLY A 6 6.05 0.05 -8.89
N ARG A 7 5.37 0.99 -8.23
CA ARG A 7 4.57 0.66 -7.04
C ARG A 7 3.33 -0.14 -7.43
N VAL A 8 2.91 -1.05 -6.57
CA VAL A 8 1.68 -1.83 -6.75
C VAL A 8 0.86 -1.74 -5.47
N TYR A 9 -0.40 -1.33 -5.61
CA TYR A 9 -1.36 -1.37 -4.53
C TYR A 9 -2.43 -2.44 -4.78
N GLU A 10 -2.59 -3.32 -3.80
CA GLU A 10 -3.58 -4.38 -3.72
C GLU A 10 -4.44 -4.14 -2.48
N GLY A 11 -5.71 -3.80 -2.64
CA GLY A 11 -6.55 -3.46 -1.49
C GLY A 11 -7.88 -2.87 -1.88
N LYS A 12 -8.62 -2.45 -0.87
CA LYS A 12 -9.95 -1.86 -1.03
C LYS A 12 -9.85 -0.41 -1.50
N TRP A 13 -10.82 -0.03 -2.31
CA TRP A 13 -10.96 1.32 -2.87
C TRP A 13 -12.36 1.87 -2.56
N LYS A 14 -12.42 3.16 -2.28
CA LYS A 14 -13.66 3.92 -2.12
C LYS A 14 -13.45 5.30 -2.72
N ASP A 15 -14.36 5.75 -3.58
CA ASP A 15 -14.29 7.08 -4.21
C ASP A 15 -12.95 7.37 -4.91
N ASN A 16 -12.41 6.36 -5.61
CA ASN A 16 -11.08 6.39 -6.25
C ASN A 16 -9.90 6.61 -5.29
N LYS A 17 -10.10 6.41 -3.98
CA LYS A 17 -9.06 6.45 -2.96
C LYS A 17 -8.86 5.07 -2.32
N LYS A 18 -7.63 4.78 -1.89
CA LYS A 18 -7.32 3.60 -1.07
C LYS A 18 -8.04 3.75 0.26
N ASN A 19 -8.85 2.76 0.63
CA ASN A 19 -9.67 2.81 1.83
C ASN A 19 -9.94 1.40 2.36
N GLY A 20 -9.69 1.13 3.63
CA GLY A 20 -9.72 -0.20 4.25
C GLY A 20 -8.36 -0.89 4.24
N GLN A 21 -8.34 -2.21 4.41
CA GLN A 21 -7.10 -2.98 4.41
C GLN A 21 -6.48 -3.04 3.00
N GLY A 22 -5.16 -2.87 2.93
CA GLY A 22 -4.43 -2.94 1.68
C GLY A 22 -2.93 -3.10 1.83
N LYS A 23 -2.33 -3.64 0.77
CA LYS A 23 -0.92 -3.92 0.63
C LYS A 23 -0.33 -3.04 -0.47
N MET A 24 0.74 -2.33 -0.15
CA MET A 24 1.55 -1.52 -1.05
C MET A 24 2.92 -2.18 -1.21
N THR A 25 3.19 -2.69 -2.40
CA THR A 25 4.52 -3.09 -2.82
C THR A 25 5.22 -1.88 -3.44
N TYR A 26 6.38 -1.52 -2.91
CA TYR A 26 7.21 -0.45 -3.43
C TYR A 26 8.15 -0.96 -4.52
N ALA A 27 8.61 -0.08 -5.40
CA ALA A 27 9.56 -0.43 -6.45
C ALA A 27 10.89 -0.98 -5.90
N SER A 28 11.24 -0.64 -4.66
CA SER A 28 12.39 -1.19 -3.95
C SER A 28 12.22 -2.66 -3.52
N GLY A 29 11.05 -3.25 -3.70
CA GLY A 29 10.68 -4.57 -3.18
C GLY A 29 10.16 -4.55 -1.74
N SER A 30 10.29 -3.43 -1.02
CA SER A 30 9.69 -3.27 0.30
C SER A 30 8.17 -3.35 0.21
N VAL A 31 7.52 -3.84 1.26
CA VAL A 31 6.06 -4.02 1.30
C VAL A 31 5.50 -3.39 2.56
N TYR A 32 4.42 -2.64 2.42
CA TYR A 32 3.58 -2.20 3.54
C TYR A 32 2.22 -2.89 3.45
N GLU A 33 1.75 -3.45 4.55
CA GLU A 33 0.42 -4.05 4.65
C GLU A 33 -0.28 -3.48 5.89
N GLY A 34 -1.46 -2.89 5.71
CA GLY A 34 -2.18 -2.26 6.82
C GLY A 34 -3.42 -1.49 6.38
N ALA A 35 -3.97 -0.70 7.30
CA ALA A 35 -5.17 0.08 7.02
C ALA A 35 -4.88 1.36 6.21
N TRP A 36 -5.85 1.72 5.39
CA TRP A 36 -5.84 2.90 4.54
C TRP A 36 -7.12 3.69 4.71
N GLU A 37 -7.02 5.01 4.66
CA GLU A 37 -8.15 5.92 4.65
C GLU A 37 -7.81 7.10 3.75
N ASP A 38 -8.63 7.33 2.73
CA ASP A 38 -8.48 8.46 1.81
C ASP A 38 -7.08 8.60 1.18
N ASN A 39 -6.47 7.47 0.77
CA ASN A 39 -5.09 7.34 0.26
C ASN A 39 -3.97 7.41 1.30
N TRP A 40 -4.29 7.68 2.56
CA TRP A 40 -3.33 7.71 3.65
C TRP A 40 -3.25 6.37 4.34
N ARG A 41 -2.05 5.99 4.78
CA ARG A 41 -1.86 4.86 5.68
C ARG A 41 -2.35 5.28 7.06
N CYS A 42 -3.20 4.48 7.68
CA CYS A 42 -3.73 4.74 9.00
C CYS A 42 -3.73 3.45 9.84
N GLY A 43 -3.97 3.58 11.14
CA GLY A 43 -4.01 2.44 12.05
C GLY A 43 -2.69 1.65 12.09
N GLU A 44 -2.81 0.37 12.45
CA GLU A 44 -1.68 -0.54 12.51
C GLU A 44 -1.37 -1.13 11.13
N GLY A 45 -0.09 -1.32 10.85
CA GLY A 45 0.37 -1.96 9.65
C GLY A 45 1.82 -2.44 9.80
N ILE A 46 2.18 -3.42 9.00
CA ILE A 46 3.51 -4.02 8.99
C ILE A 46 4.27 -3.49 7.78
N MET A 47 5.44 -2.93 8.03
CA MET A 47 6.39 -2.58 6.98
C MET A 47 7.51 -3.62 6.95
N LYS A 48 7.58 -4.36 5.84
CA LYS A 48 8.69 -5.27 5.53
C LYS A 48 9.65 -4.53 4.61
N TYR A 49 10.85 -4.29 5.10
CA TYR A 49 11.92 -3.74 4.30
C TYR A 49 12.56 -4.86 3.49
N TYR A 50 12.84 -4.56 2.22
CA TYR A 50 13.67 -5.43 1.42
C TYR A 50 15.13 -5.19 1.83
N ASP A 51 15.72 -6.16 2.53
CA ASP A 51 17.14 -6.20 2.84
C ASP A 51 17.83 -7.01 1.74
N ARG A 52 18.93 -6.49 1.21
CA ARG A 52 19.56 -6.98 -0.03
C ARG A 52 20.51 -8.14 0.22
#